data_AF-A0A4Y8KTX4-F1
#
_entry.id   AF-A0A4Y8KTX4-F1
#
_cell.length_a   1.000
_cell.length_b   1.000
_cell.length_c   1.000
_cell.angle_alpha   90.00
_cell.angle_beta   90.00
_cell.angle_gamma   90.00
#
_symmetry.space_group_name_H-M   'P 1'
#
loop_
_entity.id
_entity.type
_entity.pdbx_description
1 polymer ?
#
loop_
_entity_poly.entity_id
_entity_poly.type
_entity_poly.pdbx_seq_one_letter_code
_entity_poly.pdbx_strand_id
1 'polypeptide(L)'
;MIGGWIKLHRSIQDHWIWQDPIKFKWWIDILISVNHEGKKINVGLSLIDCERGQSVLSLSSWAKRWGVSKHAVNNFFTLLKKDNMITTENLIKTIRITVCNYDTYQDVLYASGTDGEQSGNASGTDGETNKNDKNNKNEKKEEEYNKLYVGFISSFNSIKGSKFKSTDKVRKQFCARLREGFSVDQMLEALRNAMKVKYHIDNKFTYLTPEFFTRSDKIEMYSNQEEKPSQSSKMLDIIKGIQP
;
A
#
# COMPACT_ATOMS: atom_id res chain seq x y z
N MET A 1 -12.34 -9.05 32.37
CA MET A 1 -11.86 -7.83 31.71
C MET A 1 -10.37 -7.76 31.96
N ILE A 2 -9.53 -7.73 30.92
CA ILE A 2 -8.09 -7.54 31.13
C ILE A 2 -7.93 -6.03 31.36
N GLY A 3 -7.71 -5.66 32.62
CA GLY A 3 -7.41 -4.28 32.99
C GLY A 3 -6.12 -3.87 32.30
N GLY A 4 -6.19 -2.80 31.51
CA GLY A 4 -5.07 -2.28 30.76
C GLY A 4 -5.21 -0.78 30.63
N TRP A 5 -4.09 -0.09 30.53
CA TRP A 5 -4.02 1.34 30.29
C TRP A 5 -3.36 1.55 28.93
N ILE A 6 -3.82 2.54 28.19
CA ILE A 6 -3.16 3.00 26.98
C ILE A 6 -2.44 4.30 27.29
N LYS A 7 -1.17 4.41 26.90
CA LYS A 7 -0.48 5.70 26.88
C LYS A 7 -0.97 6.52 25.69
N LEU A 8 -1.30 7.78 25.94
CA LEU A 8 -1.62 8.77 24.91
C LEU A 8 -0.61 9.92 25.01
N HIS A 9 0.06 10.24 23.91
CA HIS A 9 0.98 11.37 23.87
C HIS A 9 0.19 12.69 23.86
N ARG A 10 0.65 13.70 24.61
CA ARG A 10 -0.08 14.98 24.77
C ARG A 10 -0.26 15.74 23.44
N SER A 11 0.62 15.50 22.47
CA SER A 11 0.51 16.07 21.11
C SER A 11 -0.77 15.65 20.36
N ILE A 12 -1.52 14.66 20.87
CA ILE A 12 -2.83 14.33 20.31
C ILE A 12 -3.77 15.54 20.32
N GLN A 13 -3.60 16.48 21.27
CA GLN A 13 -4.41 17.71 21.36
C GLN A 13 -4.21 18.64 20.14
N ASP A 14 -3.03 18.61 19.53
CA ASP A 14 -2.70 19.39 18.33
C ASP A 14 -3.12 18.68 17.04
N HIS A 15 -3.52 17.41 17.14
CA HIS A 15 -3.90 16.58 15.99
C HIS A 15 -5.34 16.89 15.54
N TRP A 16 -5.59 16.83 14.23
CA TRP A 16 -6.93 17.11 13.65
C TRP A 16 -8.03 16.22 14.25
N ILE A 17 -7.66 15.04 14.74
CA ILE A 17 -8.61 14.08 15.29
C ILE A 17 -9.18 14.53 16.64
N TRP A 18 -8.46 15.38 17.38
CA TRP A 18 -8.92 15.95 18.65
C TRP A 18 -10.03 16.99 18.46
N GLN A 19 -10.07 17.62 17.29
CA GLN A 19 -11.05 18.66 16.95
C GLN A 19 -12.47 18.11 16.77
N ASP A 20 -12.61 16.79 16.52
CA ASP A 20 -13.90 16.13 16.36
C ASP A 20 -14.08 15.06 17.45
N PRO A 21 -14.98 15.27 18.43
CA PRO A 21 -15.14 14.37 19.56
C PRO A 21 -15.61 12.96 19.15
N ILE A 22 -16.34 12.83 18.04
CA ILE A 22 -16.81 11.53 17.53
C ILE A 22 -15.65 10.77 16.93
N LYS A 23 -14.85 11.42 16.07
CA LYS A 23 -13.67 10.81 15.45
C LYS A 23 -12.61 10.47 16.50
N PHE A 24 -12.41 11.34 17.48
CA PHE A 24 -11.54 11.07 18.62
C PHE A 24 -12.00 9.83 19.40
N LYS A 25 -13.29 9.76 19.74
CA LYS A 25 -13.87 8.58 20.40
C LYS A 25 -13.63 7.29 19.61
N TRP A 26 -13.85 7.30 18.29
CA TRP A 26 -13.60 6.14 17.44
C TRP A 26 -12.13 5.75 17.40
N TRP A 27 -11.23 6.73 17.37
CA TRP A 27 -9.79 6.48 17.42
C TRP A 27 -9.34 5.84 18.73
N ILE A 28 -9.78 6.38 19.86
CA ILE A 28 -9.50 5.79 21.18
C ILE A 28 -10.07 4.37 21.27
N ASP A 29 -11.28 4.14 20.77
CA ASP A 29 -11.87 2.80 20.74
C ASP A 29 -11.07 1.82 19.87
N ILE A 30 -10.46 2.26 18.76
CA ILE A 30 -9.50 1.45 17.99
C ILE A 30 -8.27 1.10 18.85
N LEU A 31 -7.66 2.08 19.50
CA LEU A 31 -6.47 1.88 20.33
C LEU A 31 -6.70 0.90 21.50
N ILE A 32 -7.90 0.89 22.07
CA ILE A 32 -8.30 -0.03 23.14
C ILE A 32 -8.67 -1.41 22.59
N SER A 33 -9.13 -1.49 21.33
CA SER A 33 -9.60 -2.74 20.71
C SER A 33 -8.51 -3.54 20.01
N VAL A 34 -7.33 -2.97 19.79
CA VAL A 34 -6.18 -3.73 19.27
C VAL A 34 -5.56 -4.60 20.36
N ASN A 35 -4.98 -5.72 19.95
CA ASN A 35 -4.33 -6.65 20.86
C ASN A 35 -3.07 -6.02 21.50
N HIS A 36 -2.95 -6.17 22.82
CA HIS A 36 -1.73 -5.80 23.56
C HIS A 36 -0.63 -6.87 23.45
N GLU A 37 -1.01 -8.11 23.14
CA GLU A 37 -0.09 -9.24 22.93
C GLU A 37 -0.57 -10.08 21.74
N GLY A 38 0.37 -10.66 21.00
CA GLY A 38 0.05 -11.52 19.86
C GLY A 38 -0.76 -12.75 20.28
N LYS A 39 -1.94 -12.95 19.68
CA LYS A 39 -2.81 -14.08 19.99
C LYS A 39 -3.48 -14.62 18.74
N LYS A 40 -3.64 -15.94 18.69
CA LYS A 40 -4.46 -16.60 17.66
C LYS A 40 -5.93 -16.41 17.99
N ILE A 41 -6.68 -15.84 17.06
CA ILE A 41 -8.12 -15.62 17.19
C ILE A 41 -8.82 -16.59 16.25
N ASN A 42 -9.77 -17.36 16.78
CA ASN A 42 -10.63 -18.19 15.95
C ASN A 42 -11.78 -17.33 15.38
N VAL A 43 -11.88 -17.27 14.06
CA VAL A 43 -12.95 -16.57 13.34
C VAL A 43 -13.65 -17.58 12.42
N GLY A 44 -14.71 -18.21 12.93
CA GLY A 44 -15.44 -19.25 12.21
C GLY A 44 -14.68 -20.58 12.18
N LEU A 45 -14.21 -20.99 10.99
CA LEU A 45 -13.39 -22.20 10.75
C LEU A 45 -11.94 -21.84 10.41
N SER A 46 -11.50 -20.62 10.73
CA SER A 46 -10.18 -20.11 10.39
C SER A 46 -9.50 -19.53 11.62
N LEU A 47 -8.30 -20.03 11.92
CA LEU A 47 -7.39 -19.45 12.90
C LEU A 47 -6.60 -18.33 12.24
N ILE A 48 -6.73 -17.13 12.79
CA ILE A 48 -6.03 -15.93 12.30
C ILE A 48 -5.06 -15.50 13.39
N ASP A 49 -3.77 -15.44 13.06
CA ASP A 49 -2.76 -14.86 13.93
C ASP A 49 -2.97 -13.33 13.98
N CYS A 50 -3.27 -12.79 15.17
CA CYS A 50 -3.47 -11.35 15.40
C CYS A 50 -2.34 -10.84 16.30
N GLU A 51 -1.43 -10.07 15.71
CA GLU A 51 -0.24 -9.58 16.41
C GLU A 51 -0.57 -8.39 17.34
N ARG A 52 0.41 -7.97 18.15
CA ARG A 52 0.29 -6.74 18.97
C ARG A 52 0.01 -5.53 18.07
N GLY A 53 -0.85 -4.63 18.53
CA GLY A 53 -1.28 -3.45 17.76
C GLY A 53 -2.25 -3.78 16.61
N GLN A 54 -2.72 -5.02 16.49
CA GLN A 54 -3.69 -5.43 15.47
C GLN A 54 -5.07 -5.73 16.06
N SER A 55 -6.11 -5.53 15.25
CA SER A 55 -7.48 -5.95 15.54
C SER A 55 -8.06 -6.68 14.34
N VAL A 56 -8.70 -7.84 14.57
CA VAL A 56 -9.36 -8.64 13.53
C VAL A 56 -10.87 -8.54 13.71
N LEU A 57 -11.45 -7.45 13.25
CA LEU A 57 -12.88 -7.17 13.33
C LEU A 57 -13.46 -6.88 11.96
N SER A 58 -14.69 -7.31 11.71
CA SER A 58 -15.38 -6.98 10.46
C SER A 58 -15.85 -5.52 10.45
N LEU A 59 -16.05 -4.92 9.27
CA LEU A 59 -16.72 -3.60 9.16
C LEU A 59 -18.09 -3.60 9.84
N SER A 60 -18.82 -4.72 9.78
CA SER A 60 -20.12 -4.87 10.43
C SER A 60 -20.00 -4.80 11.96
N SER A 61 -18.93 -5.37 12.52
CA SER A 61 -18.65 -5.34 13.96
C SER A 61 -18.34 -3.93 14.45
N TRP A 62 -17.50 -3.19 13.69
CA TRP A 62 -17.21 -1.79 13.96
C TRP A 62 -18.44 -0.89 13.83
N ALA A 63 -19.23 -1.09 12.76
CA ALA A 63 -20.48 -0.36 12.53
C ALA A 63 -21.46 -0.53 13.70
N LYS A 64 -21.65 -1.78 14.16
CA LYS A 64 -22.49 -2.09 15.32
C LYS A 64 -21.96 -1.44 16.61
N ARG A 65 -20.64 -1.48 16.84
CA ARG A 65 -19.99 -0.90 18.02
C ARG A 65 -20.16 0.62 18.10
N TRP A 66 -20.11 1.30 16.95
CA TRP A 66 -20.22 2.76 16.89
C TRP A 66 -21.64 3.26 16.63
N GLY A 67 -22.58 2.37 16.31
CA GLY A 67 -23.95 2.74 15.96
C GLY A 67 -24.06 3.48 14.62
N VAL A 68 -23.18 3.17 13.65
CA VAL A 68 -23.11 3.85 12.35
C VAL A 68 -23.17 2.87 11.19
N SER A 69 -23.29 3.38 9.97
CA SER A 69 -23.26 2.55 8.76
C SER A 69 -21.86 2.01 8.46
N LYS A 70 -21.77 0.87 7.76
CA LYS A 70 -20.47 0.32 7.28
C LYS A 70 -19.71 1.31 6.39
N HIS A 71 -20.45 2.15 5.64
CA HIS A 71 -19.87 3.20 4.81
C HIS A 71 -19.16 4.27 5.66
N ALA A 72 -19.76 4.71 6.78
CA ALA A 72 -19.14 5.66 7.69
C ALA A 72 -17.85 5.09 8.31
N VAL A 73 -17.86 3.82 8.74
CA VAL A 73 -16.65 3.13 9.23
C VAL A 73 -15.56 3.11 8.15
N ASN A 74 -15.91 2.72 6.93
CA ASN A 74 -14.94 2.63 5.84
C ASN A 74 -14.34 3.99 5.46
N ASN A 75 -15.15 5.04 5.47
CA ASN A 75 -14.68 6.41 5.23
C ASN A 75 -13.71 6.85 6.33
N PHE A 76 -14.02 6.54 7.59
CA PHE A 76 -13.14 6.84 8.71
C PHE A 76 -11.81 6.07 8.63
N PHE A 77 -11.83 4.77 8.33
CA PHE A 77 -10.59 4.01 8.10
C PHE A 77 -9.78 4.53 6.92
N THR A 78 -10.45 4.95 5.85
CA THR A 78 -9.77 5.58 4.71
C THR A 78 -9.09 6.88 5.12
N LEU A 79 -9.73 7.68 5.99
CA LEU A 79 -9.15 8.90 6.54
C LEU A 79 -7.91 8.60 7.40
N LEU A 80 -8.01 7.65 8.32
CA LEU A 80 -6.89 7.23 9.17
C LEU A 80 -5.71 6.68 8.36
N LYS A 81 -5.97 5.93 7.27
CA LYS A 81 -4.91 5.46 6.35
C LYS A 81 -4.21 6.59 5.61
N LYS A 82 -4.95 7.63 5.19
CA LYS A 82 -4.36 8.78 4.48
C LYS A 82 -3.35 9.51 5.33
N ASP A 83 -3.56 9.50 6.65
CA ASP A 83 -2.69 10.11 7.64
C ASP A 83 -1.73 9.10 8.29
N ASN A 84 -1.58 7.91 7.69
CA ASN A 84 -0.69 6.83 8.15
C ASN A 84 -0.91 6.40 9.62
N MET A 85 -2.10 6.60 10.17
CA MET A 85 -2.43 6.20 11.55
C MET A 85 -2.70 4.69 11.67
N ILE A 86 -3.25 4.10 10.61
CA ILE A 86 -3.51 2.66 10.51
C ILE A 86 -3.17 2.13 9.13
N THR A 87 -2.90 0.83 9.05
CA THR A 87 -3.05 0.04 7.82
C THR A 87 -4.21 -0.94 7.97
N THR A 88 -4.73 -1.44 6.85
CA THR A 88 -5.74 -2.50 6.89
C THR A 88 -5.47 -3.57 5.84
N GLU A 89 -5.75 -4.81 6.18
CA GLU A 89 -5.74 -5.96 5.29
C GLU A 89 -7.13 -6.59 5.27
N ASN A 90 -7.64 -6.88 4.07
CA ASN A 90 -8.92 -7.57 3.91
C ASN A 90 -8.70 -9.08 4.05
N LEU A 91 -9.39 -9.69 5.01
CA LEU A 91 -9.45 -11.13 5.19
C LEU A 91 -10.83 -11.65 4.75
N ILE A 92 -10.97 -12.96 4.57
CA ILE A 92 -12.17 -13.60 3.97
C ILE A 92 -13.49 -13.16 4.64
N LYS A 93 -13.48 -12.90 5.97
CA LYS A 93 -14.68 -12.51 6.74
C LYS A 93 -14.50 -11.25 7.59
N THR A 94 -13.28 -10.73 7.68
CA THR A 94 -12.89 -9.68 8.62
C THR A 94 -11.92 -8.71 7.98
N ILE A 95 -11.68 -7.61 8.66
CA ILE A 95 -10.58 -6.70 8.31
C ILE A 95 -9.59 -6.78 9.47
N ARG A 96 -8.32 -6.99 9.11
CA ARG A 96 -7.22 -6.78 10.05
C ARG A 96 -6.85 -5.31 9.98
N ILE A 97 -6.94 -4.61 11.09
CA ILE A 97 -6.45 -3.25 11.27
C ILE A 97 -5.14 -3.34 12.02
N THR A 98 -4.11 -2.65 11.56
CA THR A 98 -2.84 -2.52 12.28
C THR A 98 -2.62 -1.05 12.59
N VAL A 99 -2.48 -0.70 13.87
CA VAL A 99 -2.14 0.66 14.28
C VAL A 99 -0.66 0.90 14.01
N CYS A 100 -0.37 1.91 13.19
CA CYS A 100 1.01 2.30 12.90
C CYS A 100 1.66 2.92 14.14
N ASN A 101 2.96 2.69 14.35
CA ASN A 101 3.71 3.22 15.48
C ASN A 101 3.17 2.82 16.87
N TYR A 102 2.41 1.73 16.96
CA TYR A 102 1.85 1.25 18.23
C TYR A 102 2.94 0.98 19.28
N ASP A 103 4.05 0.38 18.87
CA ASP A 103 5.20 0.13 19.75
C ASP A 103 5.84 1.45 20.21
N THR A 104 5.96 2.46 19.35
CA THR A 104 6.47 3.79 19.73
C THR A 104 5.56 4.51 20.73
N TYR A 105 4.25 4.21 20.73
CA TYR A 105 3.30 4.76 21.70
C TYR A 105 3.26 3.98 23.02
N GLN A 106 3.58 2.69 23.03
CA GLN A 106 3.43 1.82 24.22
C GLN A 106 4.75 1.35 24.84
N ASP A 107 5.87 1.37 24.11
CA ASP A 107 7.19 0.99 24.61
C ASP A 107 7.87 2.21 25.25
N VAL A 108 7.83 2.25 26.57
CA VAL A 108 9.03 2.65 27.32
C VAL A 108 9.49 1.34 27.93
N LEU A 109 10.68 0.88 27.57
CA LEU A 109 11.39 -0.19 28.26
C LEU A 109 11.14 -0.01 29.76
N TYR A 110 10.65 -1.05 30.43
CA TYR A 110 10.65 -1.11 31.87
C TYR A 110 12.12 -1.08 32.34
N ALA A 111 12.67 0.11 32.55
CA ALA A 111 13.74 0.29 33.53
C ALA A 111 13.06 0.31 34.91
N SER A 112 12.65 -0.88 35.37
CA SER A 112 12.41 -1.11 36.78
C SER A 112 13.77 -1.06 37.49
N GLY A 113 13.94 -0.13 38.42
CA GLY A 113 15.08 -0.12 39.34
C GLY A 113 15.53 1.28 39.74
N THR A 114 14.91 1.81 40.80
CA THR A 114 15.61 2.68 41.75
C THR A 114 16.84 1.94 42.29
N ASP A 115 18.03 2.50 42.11
CA ASP A 115 18.90 3.00 43.18
C ASP A 115 20.24 3.46 42.57
N GLY A 116 20.80 4.53 43.15
CA GLY A 116 21.96 5.22 42.60
C GLY A 116 23.26 4.42 42.74
N GLU A 117 24.23 4.72 41.89
CA GLU A 117 25.60 5.06 42.29
C GLU A 117 26.47 5.43 41.09
N GLN A 118 27.47 6.24 41.42
CA GLN A 118 28.51 6.83 40.59
C GLN A 118 29.41 5.81 39.88
N SER A 119 29.91 6.22 38.70
CA SER A 119 31.28 6.05 38.20
C SER A 119 31.93 4.65 38.20
N GLY A 120 32.31 4.17 37.01
CA GLY A 120 33.42 3.22 36.88
C GLY A 120 33.58 2.63 35.48
N ASN A 121 34.75 2.83 34.88
CA ASN A 121 35.17 2.29 33.58
C ASN A 121 35.19 0.75 33.52
N ALA A 122 35.06 0.24 32.29
CA ALA A 122 35.85 -0.83 31.65
C ALA A 122 35.03 -1.94 30.96
N SER A 123 35.56 -2.30 29.79
CA SER A 123 35.08 -3.20 28.74
C SER A 123 34.57 -4.59 29.14
N GLY A 124 33.61 -5.08 28.36
CA GLY A 124 33.34 -6.51 28.13
C GLY A 124 32.23 -6.69 27.10
N THR A 125 32.47 -7.53 26.10
CA THR A 125 31.88 -7.54 24.75
C THR A 125 30.53 -8.29 24.60
N ASP A 126 29.85 -7.94 23.50
CA ASP A 126 28.91 -8.70 22.64
C ASP A 126 27.44 -8.96 23.01
N GLY A 127 26.57 -8.52 22.06
CA GLY A 127 25.15 -8.83 21.98
C GLY A 127 24.35 -7.87 21.08
N GLU A 128 24.69 -7.77 19.79
CA GLU A 128 23.86 -7.07 18.79
C GLU A 128 22.45 -7.68 18.67
N THR A 129 21.41 -6.84 18.62
CA THR A 129 20.24 -7.13 17.76
C THR A 129 19.58 -5.84 17.26
N ASN A 130 19.85 -5.52 15.99
CA ASN A 130 19.27 -4.42 15.21
C ASN A 130 17.74 -4.55 15.04
N LYS A 131 16.96 -3.59 15.57
CA LYS A 131 15.53 -3.40 15.20
C LYS A 131 15.19 -2.02 14.60
N ASN A 132 16.14 -1.10 14.49
CA ASN A 132 15.91 0.23 13.90
C ASN A 132 16.09 0.31 12.37
N ASP A 133 16.55 -0.75 11.70
CA ASP A 133 16.83 -0.70 10.24
C ASP A 133 15.59 -0.83 9.34
N LYS A 134 14.49 -1.46 9.80
CA LYS A 134 13.34 -1.75 8.93
C LYS A 134 12.53 -0.51 8.54
N ASN A 135 12.41 0.48 9.44
CA ASN A 135 11.62 1.70 9.15
C ASN A 135 12.35 2.60 8.14
N ASN A 136 13.65 2.82 8.32
CA ASN A 136 14.48 3.60 7.41
C ASN A 136 14.56 2.96 6.00
N LYS A 137 14.55 1.62 5.93
CA LYS A 137 14.57 0.89 4.65
C LYS A 137 13.25 1.02 3.86
N ASN A 138 12.10 1.10 4.53
CA ASN A 138 10.81 1.26 3.86
C ASN A 138 10.60 2.69 3.34
N GLU A 139 10.95 3.72 4.11
CA GLU A 139 10.87 5.12 3.67
C GLU A 139 11.78 5.38 2.47
N LYS A 140 13.03 4.91 2.51
CA LYS A 140 13.96 4.99 1.37
C LYS A 140 13.41 4.31 0.11
N LYS A 141 12.72 3.17 0.26
CA LYS A 141 12.16 2.42 -0.86
C LYS A 141 10.94 3.12 -1.47
N GLU A 142 10.14 3.82 -0.67
CA GLU A 142 9.02 4.61 -1.18
C GLU A 142 9.49 5.89 -1.89
N GLU A 143 10.52 6.56 -1.38
CA GLU A 143 11.19 7.65 -2.10
C GLU A 143 11.79 7.19 -3.43
N GLU A 144 12.43 6.02 -3.45
CA GLU A 144 12.99 5.41 -4.67
C GLU A 144 11.88 5.15 -5.70
N TYR A 145 10.76 4.56 -5.29
CA TYR A 145 9.61 4.32 -6.17
C TYR A 145 8.99 5.63 -6.69
N ASN A 146 8.93 6.67 -5.87
CA ASN A 146 8.45 7.98 -6.31
C ASN A 146 9.39 8.60 -7.35
N LYS A 147 10.71 8.49 -7.18
CA LYS A 147 11.70 8.94 -8.18
C LYS A 147 11.54 8.19 -9.49
N LEU A 148 11.44 6.86 -9.45
CA LEU A 148 11.21 6.02 -10.63
C LEU A 148 9.91 6.38 -11.35
N TYR A 149 8.85 6.66 -10.58
CA TYR A 149 7.55 7.03 -11.14
C TYR A 149 7.59 8.38 -11.86
N VAL A 150 8.25 9.40 -11.29
CA VAL A 150 8.44 10.70 -11.96
C VAL A 150 9.21 10.53 -13.27
N GLY A 151 10.28 9.72 -13.25
CA GLY A 151 11.04 9.37 -14.45
C GLY A 151 10.19 8.67 -15.51
N PHE A 152 9.39 7.67 -15.10
CA PHE A 152 8.46 6.96 -15.99
C PHE A 152 7.46 7.90 -16.66
N ILE A 153 6.83 8.82 -15.91
CA ILE A 153 5.86 9.77 -16.48
C ILE A 153 6.53 10.72 -17.48
N SER A 154 7.75 11.17 -17.19
CA SER A 154 8.54 11.99 -18.12
C SER A 154 8.80 11.22 -19.43
N SER A 155 9.31 9.99 -19.34
CA SER A 155 9.56 9.13 -20.49
C SER A 155 8.28 8.81 -21.27
N PHE A 156 7.19 8.51 -20.57
CA PHE A 156 5.88 8.27 -21.17
C PHE A 156 5.42 9.47 -22.01
N ASN A 157 5.51 10.67 -21.44
CA ASN A 157 5.10 11.90 -22.11
C ASN A 157 5.97 12.19 -23.34
N SER A 158 7.28 11.97 -23.26
CA SER A 158 8.20 12.11 -24.40
C SER A 158 7.91 11.10 -25.51
N ILE A 159 7.65 9.83 -25.16
CA ILE A 159 7.38 8.75 -26.12
C ILE A 159 6.03 8.97 -26.82
N LYS A 160 4.97 9.26 -26.06
CA LYS A 160 3.63 9.47 -26.60
C LYS A 160 3.47 10.84 -27.27
N GLY A 161 4.31 11.83 -26.93
CA GLY A 161 4.07 13.24 -27.27
C GLY A 161 2.89 13.83 -26.50
N SER A 162 2.63 13.35 -25.27
CA SER A 162 1.53 13.82 -24.43
C SER A 162 2.01 14.72 -23.29
N LYS A 163 1.08 15.51 -22.73
CA LYS A 163 1.30 16.29 -21.49
C LYS A 163 0.44 15.74 -20.36
N PHE A 164 0.52 14.44 -20.13
CA PHE A 164 -0.24 13.82 -19.05
C PHE A 164 0.26 14.33 -17.69
N LYS A 165 -0.65 14.85 -16.87
CA LYS A 165 -0.38 15.21 -15.48
C LYS A 165 -0.51 13.98 -14.60
N SER A 166 0.52 13.73 -13.81
CA SER A 166 0.53 12.63 -12.84
C SER A 166 -0.69 12.68 -11.93
N THR A 167 -1.24 11.50 -11.62
CA THR A 167 -2.31 11.34 -10.64
C THR A 167 -1.92 10.27 -9.61
N ASP A 168 -2.41 10.41 -8.39
CA ASP A 168 -2.16 9.44 -7.31
C ASP A 168 -2.61 8.03 -7.66
N LYS A 169 -3.65 7.89 -8.49
CA LYS A 169 -4.15 6.60 -8.95
C LYS A 169 -3.09 5.87 -9.79
N VAL A 170 -2.53 6.56 -10.78
CA VAL A 170 -1.49 6.02 -11.65
C VAL A 170 -0.21 5.76 -10.85
N ARG A 171 0.16 6.64 -9.91
CA ARG A 171 1.30 6.43 -9.01
C ARG A 171 1.17 5.13 -8.23
N LYS A 172 0.01 4.91 -7.58
CA LYS A 172 -0.27 3.71 -6.80
C LYS A 172 -0.24 2.44 -7.65
N GLN A 173 -0.81 2.49 -8.86
CA GLN A 173 -0.75 1.37 -9.81
C GLN A 173 0.68 1.06 -10.24
N PHE A 174 1.46 2.06 -10.64
CA PHE A 174 2.86 1.90 -11.01
C PHE A 174 3.70 1.31 -9.88
N CYS A 175 3.57 1.83 -8.66
CA CYS A 175 4.27 1.30 -7.49
C CYS A 175 3.86 -0.15 -7.18
N ALA A 176 2.60 -0.53 -7.42
CA ALA A 176 2.17 -1.93 -7.30
C ALA A 176 2.89 -2.83 -8.31
N ARG A 177 3.04 -2.39 -9.57
CA ARG A 177 3.79 -3.13 -10.60
C ARG A 177 5.26 -3.34 -10.21
N LEU A 178 5.92 -2.34 -9.64
CA LEU A 178 7.30 -2.49 -9.13
C LEU A 178 7.39 -3.53 -7.99
N ARG A 179 6.38 -3.60 -7.12
CA ARG A 179 6.30 -4.61 -6.04
C ARG A 179 5.99 -6.01 -6.59
N GLU A 180 5.25 -6.10 -7.68
CA GLU A 180 4.97 -7.35 -8.42
C GLU A 180 6.21 -7.84 -9.20
N GLY A 181 7.28 -7.05 -9.31
CA GLY A 181 8.56 -7.43 -9.91
C GLY A 181 8.80 -6.90 -11.32
N PHE A 182 7.90 -6.09 -11.87
CA PHE A 182 8.10 -5.46 -13.18
C PHE A 182 9.16 -4.36 -13.10
N SER A 183 10.08 -4.33 -14.06
CA SER A 183 11.05 -3.23 -14.18
C SER A 183 10.46 -2.04 -14.96
N VAL A 184 11.00 -0.84 -14.71
CA VAL A 184 10.59 0.36 -15.47
C VAL A 184 10.86 0.19 -16.96
N ASP A 185 11.99 -0.44 -17.32
CA ASP A 185 12.36 -0.71 -18.71
C ASP A 185 11.37 -1.65 -19.39
N GLN A 186 10.91 -2.70 -18.71
CA GLN A 186 9.87 -3.59 -19.23
C GLN A 186 8.57 -2.83 -19.51
N MET A 187 8.18 -1.91 -18.62
CA MET A 187 6.99 -1.08 -18.83
C MET A 187 7.18 -0.14 -20.02
N LEU A 188 8.34 0.51 -20.15
CA LEU A 188 8.62 1.41 -21.27
C LEU A 188 8.71 0.64 -22.60
N GLU A 189 9.24 -0.57 -22.60
CA GLU A 189 9.31 -1.41 -23.80
C GLU A 189 7.93 -1.88 -24.23
N ALA A 190 7.13 -2.37 -23.28
CA ALA A 190 5.74 -2.69 -23.55
C ALA A 190 4.94 -1.46 -24.04
N LEU A 191 5.29 -0.24 -23.61
CA LEU A 191 4.67 1.00 -24.12
C LEU A 191 5.04 1.24 -25.59
N ARG A 192 6.33 1.08 -25.94
CA ARG A 192 6.80 1.18 -27.34
C ARG A 192 6.10 0.15 -28.22
N ASN A 193 5.94 -1.07 -27.73
CA ASN A 193 5.19 -2.11 -28.45
C ASN A 193 3.71 -1.73 -28.61
N ALA A 194 3.07 -1.23 -27.56
CA ALA A 194 1.70 -0.74 -27.64
C ALA A 194 1.52 0.39 -28.67
N MET A 195 2.52 1.27 -28.85
CA MET A 195 2.47 2.32 -29.88
C MET A 195 2.54 1.78 -31.33
N LYS A 196 3.07 0.58 -31.53
CA LYS A 196 3.12 -0.08 -32.85
C LYS A 196 1.82 -0.83 -33.18
N VAL A 197 0.93 -1.05 -32.20
CA VAL A 197 -0.29 -1.85 -32.40
C VAL A 197 -1.33 -1.06 -33.19
N LYS A 198 -1.82 -1.67 -34.28
CA LYS A 198 -2.80 -1.09 -35.21
C LYS A 198 -4.01 -0.44 -34.51
N TYR A 199 -4.61 -1.12 -33.54
CA TYR A 199 -5.73 -0.58 -32.77
C TYR A 199 -5.43 0.79 -32.14
N HIS A 200 -4.24 0.97 -31.58
CA HIS A 200 -3.85 2.23 -30.94
C HIS A 200 -3.54 3.32 -31.96
N ILE A 201 -2.94 2.95 -33.09
CA ILE A 201 -2.69 3.87 -34.22
C ILE A 201 -4.01 4.38 -34.80
N ASP A 202 -4.95 3.48 -35.09
CA ASP A 202 -6.26 3.81 -35.65
C ASP A 202 -7.06 4.74 -34.72
N ASN A 203 -6.91 4.57 -33.40
CA ASN A 203 -7.54 5.41 -32.38
C ASN A 203 -6.69 6.63 -31.98
N LYS A 204 -5.65 6.99 -32.75
CA LYS A 204 -4.75 8.14 -32.49
C LYS A 204 -4.20 8.18 -31.05
N PHE A 205 -3.93 7.01 -30.48
CA PHE A 205 -3.43 6.82 -29.11
C PHE A 205 -4.32 7.43 -28.00
N THR A 206 -5.60 7.66 -28.28
CA THR A 206 -6.54 8.31 -27.35
C THR A 206 -6.62 7.56 -26.02
N TYR A 207 -6.72 6.24 -26.08
CA TYR A 207 -6.90 5.38 -24.90
C TYR A 207 -5.60 4.84 -24.32
N LEU A 208 -4.47 5.09 -24.97
CA LEU A 208 -3.14 4.70 -24.47
C LEU A 208 -2.71 5.69 -23.39
N THR A 209 -3.30 5.56 -22.20
CA THR A 209 -3.03 6.39 -21.02
C THR A 209 -2.12 5.64 -20.05
N PRO A 210 -1.41 6.34 -19.15
CA PRO A 210 -0.64 5.69 -18.09
C PRO A 210 -1.50 4.76 -17.23
N GLU A 211 -2.76 5.13 -16.97
CA GLU A 211 -3.69 4.29 -16.19
C GLU A 211 -4.06 2.99 -16.93
N PHE A 212 -4.36 3.07 -18.22
CA PHE A 212 -4.65 1.87 -19.02
C PHE A 212 -3.43 0.96 -19.11
N PHE A 213 -2.28 1.55 -19.41
CA PHE A 213 -1.09 0.80 -19.76
C PHE A 213 -0.39 0.21 -18.53
N THR A 214 -0.41 0.89 -17.38
CA THR A 214 0.23 0.39 -16.14
C THR A 214 -0.54 -0.76 -15.47
N ARG A 215 -1.56 -1.33 -16.12
CA ARG A 215 -2.22 -2.57 -15.68
C ARG A 215 -1.32 -3.78 -15.93
N SER A 216 -1.24 -4.73 -14.98
CA SER A 216 -0.38 -5.92 -15.08
C SER A 216 -0.67 -6.72 -16.35
N ASP A 217 -1.95 -6.99 -16.62
CA ASP A 217 -2.40 -7.70 -17.83
C ASP A 217 -2.00 -7.02 -19.13
N LYS A 218 -1.84 -5.69 -19.13
CA LYS A 218 -1.44 -4.92 -20.31
C LYS A 218 0.07 -4.92 -20.49
N ILE A 219 0.83 -4.78 -19.42
CA ILE A 219 2.29 -4.86 -19.48
C ILE A 219 2.70 -6.23 -20.03
N GLU A 220 2.17 -7.33 -19.48
CA GLU A 220 2.46 -8.69 -19.97
C GLU A 220 2.07 -8.89 -21.44
N MET A 221 0.88 -8.42 -21.82
CA MET A 221 0.38 -8.55 -23.19
C MET A 221 1.26 -7.86 -24.23
N TYR A 222 1.87 -6.72 -23.88
CA TYR A 222 2.73 -5.97 -24.78
C TYR A 222 4.23 -6.29 -24.62
N SER A 223 4.64 -6.92 -23.51
CA SER A 223 5.99 -7.47 -23.33
C SER A 223 6.23 -8.73 -24.16
N ASN A 224 5.21 -9.57 -24.35
CA ASN A 224 5.31 -10.86 -25.05
C ASN A 224 5.04 -10.79 -26.56
N GLN A 225 4.98 -9.59 -27.15
CA GLN A 225 4.85 -9.46 -28.60
C GLN A 225 6.21 -9.60 -29.27
N GLU A 226 6.67 -10.84 -29.44
CA GLU A 226 7.43 -11.16 -30.66
C GLU A 226 6.58 -10.74 -31.86
N GLU A 227 7.23 -10.12 -32.85
CA GLU A 227 6.66 -9.56 -34.07
C GLU A 227 5.63 -10.49 -34.72
N LYS A 228 4.37 -10.42 -34.30
CA LYS A 228 3.29 -11.12 -35.02
C LYS A 228 3.01 -10.31 -36.28
N PRO A 229 3.20 -10.90 -37.47
CA PRO A 229 3.01 -10.18 -38.72
C PRO A 229 1.58 -9.66 -38.78
N SER A 230 1.50 -8.37 -39.08
CA SER A 230 0.29 -7.59 -39.29
C SER A 230 -0.83 -8.45 -39.91
N GLN A 231 -2.01 -8.47 -39.28
CA GLN A 231 -3.19 -9.13 -39.85
C GLN A 231 -3.65 -8.54 -41.20
N SER A 232 -3.01 -7.46 -41.67
CA SER A 232 -3.14 -6.99 -43.06
C SER A 232 -2.59 -7.99 -44.08
N SER A 233 -1.57 -8.79 -43.75
CA SER A 233 -0.99 -9.79 -44.66
C SER A 233 -1.91 -10.99 -44.84
N LYS A 234 -2.57 -11.44 -43.76
CA LYS A 234 -3.52 -12.57 -43.81
C LYS A 234 -4.78 -12.26 -44.62
N MET A 235 -5.23 -10.99 -44.64
CA MET A 235 -6.35 -10.57 -45.49
C MET A 235 -5.95 -10.46 -46.98
N LEU A 236 -4.71 -10.08 -47.28
CA LEU A 236 -4.22 -10.00 -48.67
C LEU A 236 -3.96 -11.38 -49.29
N ASP A 237 -3.55 -12.37 -48.49
CA ASP A 237 -3.34 -13.74 -48.97
C ASP A 237 -4.66 -14.50 -49.20
N ILE A 238 -5.72 -14.19 -48.44
CA ILE A 238 -7.07 -14.74 -48.66
C ILE A 238 -7.70 -14.16 -49.94
N ILE A 239 -7.43 -12.90 -50.27
CA ILE A 239 -7.96 -12.27 -51.49
C ILE A 239 -7.20 -12.73 -52.75
N LYS A 240 -5.91 -13.07 -52.65
CA LYS A 240 -5.13 -13.63 -53.78
C LYS A 240 -5.41 -15.10 -54.08
N GLY A 241 -6.07 -15.83 -53.19
CA GLY A 241 -6.48 -17.23 -53.40
C GLY A 241 -7.87 -17.40 -54.02
N ILE A 242 -8.58 -16.30 -54.30
CA ILE A 242 -9.94 -16.31 -54.87
C ILE A 242 -9.95 -15.39 -56.11
N GLN A 243 -9.35 -15.87 -57.19
CA GLN A 243 -9.71 -15.45 -58.54
C GLN A 243 -9.95 -16.74 -59.36
N PRO A 244 -11.04 -16.81 -60.15
CA PRO A 244 -11.46 -18.01 -60.86
C PRO A 244 -10.51 -18.46 -61.97
#